data_AF-A0A443S6G3-F1
#
_entry.id   AF-A0A443S6G3-F1
#
_cell.length_a   1.000
_cell.length_b   1.000
_cell.length_c   1.000
_cell.angle_alpha   90.00
_cell.angle_beta   90.00
_cell.angle_gamma   90.00
#
_symmetry.space_group_name_H-M   'P 1'
#
loop_
_entity.id
_entity.type
_entity.pdbx_description
1 polymer ?
#
loop_
_entity_poly.entity_id
_entity_poly.type
_entity_poly.pdbx_seq_one_letter_code
_entity_poly.pdbx_strand_id
1 'polypeptide(L)'
;MLCFLVPRTCGQSTTLNQTYFVNPGHPSYFNATTSCQLTINRARNTKLGKFDQVNMCQLRLDFIDFDLNQPSYVYIDIEDTNGPYNVRVITRGTGNRRWNIRVTFIECRNELRAPLNCLQYFASPSGQFESFNYVDANQIQVASSALEETDAYTYLNNMDYAICFRKEAGFCTQTYTVNTTYTPFALINVAPNGSPLFDTTTAGTGLLKCPFDYLLLSGIRLCGSHLNPFAVNQSPNYDTPVIDISSGPFIARFSTNNAIAGRVNTLLLATV
;
A
#
# COMPACT_ATOMS: atom_id res chain seq x y z
N MET A 1 10.45 -0.52 36.45
CA MET A 1 9.38 -1.43 36.00
C MET A 1 9.51 -1.57 34.50
N LEU A 2 10.02 -2.71 34.03
CA LEU A 2 10.20 -2.98 32.61
C LEU A 2 8.84 -3.39 32.03
N CYS A 3 8.22 -2.55 31.21
CA CYS A 3 6.96 -2.90 30.55
C CYS A 3 7.26 -3.89 29.42
N PHE A 4 7.16 -5.19 29.71
CA PHE A 4 7.21 -6.22 28.68
C PHE A 4 5.88 -6.17 27.91
N LEU A 5 5.90 -5.63 26.69
CA LEU A 5 4.75 -5.69 25.79
C LEU A 5 4.56 -7.15 25.37
N VAL A 6 3.52 -7.81 25.88
CA VAL A 6 3.21 -9.20 25.54
C VAL A 6 2.52 -9.24 24.18
N PRO A 7 3.10 -9.87 23.15
CA PRO A 7 2.47 -9.96 21.84
C PRO A 7 1.20 -10.83 21.89
N ARG A 8 0.33 -10.63 20.90
CA ARG A 8 -0.91 -11.39 20.69
C ARG A 8 -0.77 -12.27 19.46
N THR A 9 -1.40 -13.44 19.49
CA THR A 9 -1.43 -14.40 18.38
C THR A 9 -2.87 -14.80 18.03
N CYS A 10 -3.03 -15.79 17.15
CA CYS A 10 -4.32 -16.20 16.59
C CYS A 10 -5.37 -16.49 17.65
N GLY A 11 -6.59 -16.00 17.43
CA GLY A 11 -7.75 -16.20 18.29
C GLY A 11 -7.79 -15.31 19.53
N GLN A 12 -6.74 -14.54 19.81
CA GLN A 12 -6.69 -13.64 20.96
C GLN A 12 -7.41 -12.32 20.67
N SER A 13 -7.64 -11.55 21.73
CA SER A 13 -8.18 -10.20 21.65
C SER A 13 -7.31 -9.19 22.38
N THR A 14 -7.47 -7.91 22.03
CA THR A 14 -6.79 -6.80 22.69
C THR A 14 -7.71 -5.59 22.83
N THR A 15 -7.49 -4.81 23.88
CA THR A 15 -8.01 -3.43 24.05
C THR A 15 -6.86 -2.42 24.17
N LEU A 16 -5.62 -2.90 24.16
CA LEU A 16 -4.42 -2.12 24.45
C LEU A 16 -3.91 -1.43 23.18
N ASN A 17 -3.47 -0.18 23.34
CA ASN A 17 -2.73 0.50 22.30
C ASN A 17 -1.35 -0.14 22.10
N GLN A 18 -0.79 -0.04 20.90
CA GLN A 18 0.52 -0.62 20.54
C GLN A 18 0.59 -2.13 20.75
N THR A 19 -0.46 -2.85 20.35
CA THR A 19 -0.49 -4.33 20.42
C THR A 19 0.28 -4.92 19.24
N TYR A 20 1.17 -5.87 19.48
CA TYR A 20 1.84 -6.62 18.42
C TYR A 20 1.07 -7.89 18.10
N PHE A 21 0.64 -8.06 16.85
CA PHE A 21 0.01 -9.27 16.33
C PHE A 21 1.04 -10.12 15.60
N VAL A 22 1.36 -11.28 16.16
CA VAL A 22 2.43 -12.14 15.65
C VAL A 22 1.91 -13.52 15.24
N ASN A 23 2.63 -14.14 14.31
CA ASN A 23 2.38 -15.53 13.95
C ASN A 23 2.60 -16.48 15.14
N PRO A 24 1.87 -17.61 15.21
CA PRO A 24 2.15 -18.65 16.21
C PRO A 24 3.61 -19.10 16.10
N GLY A 25 4.32 -19.05 17.23
CA GLY A 25 5.74 -19.43 17.29
C GLY A 25 6.72 -18.36 16.80
N HIS A 26 6.28 -17.11 16.56
CA HIS A 26 7.18 -16.00 16.24
C HIS A 26 8.35 -15.90 17.24
N PRO A 27 9.60 -15.68 16.80
CA PRO A 27 10.04 -15.25 15.46
C PRO A 27 10.24 -16.36 14.41
N SER A 28 9.89 -17.61 14.71
CA SER A 28 9.96 -18.72 13.75
C SER A 28 8.95 -18.56 12.62
N TYR A 29 9.24 -19.16 11.46
CA TYR A 29 8.30 -19.22 10.33
C TYR A 29 7.06 -20.07 10.66
N PHE A 30 5.96 -19.66 10.05
CA PHE A 30 4.65 -20.29 10.16
C PHE A 30 4.23 -20.91 8.82
N ASN A 31 4.08 -22.23 8.81
CA ASN A 31 3.98 -23.00 7.56
C ASN A 31 2.56 -23.56 7.31
N ALA A 32 1.64 -23.38 8.27
CA ALA A 32 0.28 -23.91 8.14
C ALA A 32 -0.58 -23.04 7.22
N THR A 33 -1.52 -23.68 6.52
CA THR A 33 -2.62 -23.05 5.78
C THR A 33 -3.78 -22.85 6.74
N THR A 34 -4.04 -21.61 7.16
CA THR A 34 -5.10 -21.29 8.12
C THR A 34 -5.53 -19.82 8.03
N SER A 35 -6.60 -19.49 8.74
CA SER A 35 -7.02 -18.13 9.01
C SER A 35 -6.64 -17.77 10.44
N CYS A 36 -5.62 -16.92 10.59
CA CYS A 36 -5.21 -16.37 11.88
C CYS A 36 -5.83 -15.00 12.10
N GLN A 37 -6.55 -14.79 13.21
CA GLN A 37 -7.25 -13.54 13.48
C GLN A 37 -6.88 -12.96 14.85
N LEU A 38 -6.69 -11.64 14.91
CA LEU A 38 -6.67 -10.84 16.12
C LEU A 38 -7.98 -10.03 16.21
N THR A 39 -8.63 -10.11 17.36
CA THR A 39 -9.83 -9.29 17.65
C THR A 39 -9.43 -8.03 18.43
N ILE A 40 -9.59 -6.87 17.83
CA ILE A 40 -9.30 -5.57 18.44
C ILE A 40 -10.61 -5.00 18.96
N ASN A 41 -10.77 -5.04 20.27
CA ASN A 41 -11.88 -4.38 20.94
C ASN A 41 -11.57 -2.87 21.01
N ARG A 42 -12.61 -2.05 20.81
CA ARG A 42 -12.47 -0.60 20.90
C ARG A 42 -11.83 -0.23 22.24
N ALA A 43 -10.74 0.54 22.19
CA ALA A 43 -10.14 1.07 23.40
C ALA A 43 -11.22 1.87 24.17
N ARG A 44 -11.33 1.67 25.48
CA ARG A 44 -12.31 2.42 26.28
C ARG A 44 -12.00 3.90 26.11
N ASN A 45 -12.99 4.69 25.69
CA ASN A 45 -12.88 6.16 25.67
C ASN A 45 -12.38 6.61 27.04
N THR A 46 -11.15 7.12 27.11
CA THR A 46 -10.63 7.71 28.32
C THR A 46 -11.25 9.09 28.42
N LYS A 47 -12.03 9.33 29.48
CA LYS A 47 -12.43 10.69 29.85
C LYS A 47 -11.17 11.41 30.30
N LEU A 48 -10.54 12.18 29.42
CA LEU A 48 -9.47 13.08 29.79
C LEU A 48 -10.13 14.38 30.29
N GLY A 49 -10.68 14.32 31.50
CA GLY A 49 -11.42 15.43 32.11
C GLY A 49 -12.89 15.53 31.71
N LYS A 50 -13.54 16.61 32.18
CA LYS A 50 -15.00 16.81 32.14
C LYS A 50 -15.52 17.23 30.75
N PHE A 51 -14.62 17.53 29.80
CA PHE A 51 -14.94 18.11 28.48
C PHE A 51 -14.27 17.42 27.28
N ASP A 52 -13.35 16.46 27.47
CA ASP A 52 -12.66 15.82 26.35
C ASP A 52 -12.77 14.29 26.42
N GLN A 53 -13.61 13.71 25.55
CA GLN A 53 -13.59 12.28 25.30
C GLN A 53 -12.55 12.01 24.23
N VAL A 54 -11.49 11.30 24.60
CA VAL A 54 -10.51 10.81 23.63
C VAL A 54 -11.14 9.66 22.87
N ASN A 55 -11.67 9.96 21.69
CA ASN A 55 -12.20 8.97 20.76
C ASN A 55 -11.05 8.47 19.86
N MET A 56 -10.96 7.16 19.72
CA MET A 56 -10.11 6.53 18.71
C MET A 56 -10.89 6.46 17.40
N CYS A 57 -10.31 6.99 16.32
CA CYS A 57 -10.97 7.12 15.03
C CYS A 57 -10.27 6.35 13.92
N GLN A 58 -9.03 5.92 14.13
CA GLN A 58 -8.26 5.22 13.11
C GLN A 58 -7.33 4.20 13.75
N LEU A 59 -7.09 3.10 13.05
CA LEU A 59 -6.05 2.13 13.34
C LEU A 59 -4.90 2.35 12.37
N ARG A 60 -3.68 2.30 12.87
CA ARG A 60 -2.47 2.17 12.06
C ARG A 60 -1.87 0.80 12.31
N LEU A 61 -1.64 0.06 11.24
CA LEU A 61 -0.95 -1.22 11.27
C LEU A 61 0.45 -1.01 10.71
N ASP A 62 1.48 -1.21 11.52
CA ASP A 62 2.88 -1.23 11.05
C ASP A 62 3.35 -2.67 10.89
N PHE A 63 3.90 -3.01 9.72
CA PHE A 63 4.49 -4.31 9.42
C PHE A 63 5.96 -4.30 9.84
N ILE A 64 6.23 -4.76 11.06
CA ILE A 64 7.56 -4.72 11.68
C ILE A 64 8.45 -5.85 11.14
N ASP A 65 7.85 -7.00 10.92
CA ASP A 65 8.46 -8.17 10.30
C ASP A 65 7.38 -8.84 9.48
N PHE A 66 7.54 -8.90 8.16
CA PHE A 66 6.50 -9.40 7.26
C PHE A 66 7.17 -9.94 6.01
N ASP A 67 6.77 -11.14 5.60
CA ASP A 67 7.38 -11.78 4.42
C ASP A 67 6.91 -11.17 3.08
N LEU A 68 5.86 -10.34 3.09
CA LEU A 68 5.58 -9.46 1.95
C LEU A 68 6.42 -8.19 2.06
N ASN A 69 6.95 -7.74 0.93
CA ASN A 69 7.70 -6.50 0.86
C ASN A 69 6.79 -5.28 1.08
N GLN A 70 7.41 -4.10 1.11
CA GLN A 70 6.81 -2.78 1.32
C GLN A 70 5.45 -2.57 0.64
N PRO A 71 4.60 -1.65 1.14
CA PRO A 71 4.82 -0.62 2.17
C PRO A 71 4.90 -1.20 3.59
N SER A 72 5.47 -0.44 4.54
CA SER A 72 5.64 -0.88 5.94
C SER A 72 4.46 -0.58 6.86
N TYR A 73 3.41 0.10 6.39
CA TYR A 73 2.25 0.41 7.23
C TYR A 73 0.99 0.71 6.42
N VAL A 74 -0.16 0.63 7.08
CA VAL A 74 -1.47 1.03 6.55
C VAL A 74 -2.34 1.72 7.60
N TYR A 75 -3.28 2.56 7.15
CA TYR A 75 -4.30 3.23 7.96
C TYR A 75 -5.69 2.66 7.67
N ILE A 76 -6.49 2.50 8.71
CA ILE A 76 -7.86 1.96 8.64
C ILE A 76 -8.77 2.83 9.50
N ASP A 77 -9.76 3.47 8.90
CA ASP A 77 -10.73 4.28 9.63
C ASP A 77 -11.68 3.40 10.45
N ILE A 78 -11.92 3.80 11.69
CA ILE A 78 -12.82 3.13 12.63
C ILE A 78 -13.81 4.08 13.32
N GLU A 79 -13.78 5.38 13.00
CA GLU A 79 -14.61 6.43 13.61
C GLU A 79 -16.10 6.05 13.67
N ASP A 80 -16.66 5.68 12.51
CA ASP A 80 -18.08 5.36 12.33
C ASP A 80 -18.41 3.86 12.53
N THR A 81 -17.54 3.12 13.23
CA THR A 81 -17.69 1.67 13.40
C THR A 81 -17.67 1.27 14.89
N ASN A 82 -18.59 0.40 15.30
CA ASN A 82 -18.76 0.03 16.71
C ASN A 82 -17.82 -1.08 17.21
N GLY A 83 -17.08 -1.73 16.30
CA GLY A 83 -16.21 -2.86 16.63
C GLY A 83 -16.98 -4.12 17.09
N PRO A 84 -16.27 -5.19 17.49
CA PRO A 84 -14.82 -5.32 17.48
C PRO A 84 -14.24 -5.38 16.05
N TYR A 85 -13.01 -4.92 15.88
CA TYR A 85 -12.31 -4.92 14.59
C TYR A 85 -11.47 -6.18 14.46
N ASN A 86 -11.50 -6.83 13.30
CA ASN A 86 -10.81 -8.10 13.11
C ASN A 86 -9.70 -7.95 12.07
N VAL A 87 -8.46 -8.09 12.51
CA VAL A 87 -7.30 -8.21 11.61
C VAL A 87 -7.06 -9.67 11.37
N ARG A 88 -7.14 -10.10 10.11
CA ARG A 88 -7.05 -11.50 9.72
C ARG A 88 -5.94 -11.70 8.68
N VAL A 89 -5.02 -12.59 8.99
CA VAL A 89 -4.02 -13.12 8.06
C VAL A 89 -4.50 -14.48 7.58
N ILE A 90 -4.73 -14.61 6.28
CA ILE A 90 -5.15 -15.87 5.65
C ILE A 90 -3.95 -16.40 4.88
N THR A 91 -3.47 -17.58 5.26
CA THR A 91 -2.38 -18.27 4.58
C THR A 91 -2.94 -19.37 3.70
N ARG A 92 -2.39 -19.54 2.49
CA ARG A 92 -2.77 -20.60 1.53
C ARG A 92 -1.52 -21.20 0.90
N GLY A 93 -1.55 -22.50 0.64
CA GLY A 93 -0.47 -23.24 -0.01
C GLY A 93 0.71 -23.55 0.93
N THR A 94 1.78 -24.09 0.38
CA THR A 94 3.06 -24.28 1.07
C THR A 94 3.86 -22.98 1.06
N GLY A 95 4.70 -22.75 2.08
CA GLY A 95 5.51 -21.54 2.18
C GLY A 95 5.84 -21.19 3.62
N ASN A 96 7.02 -20.61 3.82
CA ASN A 96 7.41 -20.02 5.09
C ASN A 96 6.77 -18.64 5.19
N ARG A 97 6.06 -18.36 6.29
CA ARG A 97 5.35 -17.09 6.49
C ARG A 97 5.65 -16.54 7.87
N ARG A 98 5.98 -15.28 7.97
CA ARG A 98 6.23 -14.61 9.24
C ARG A 98 5.52 -13.26 9.23
N TRP A 99 4.90 -12.94 10.36
CA TRP A 99 4.33 -11.62 10.55
C TRP A 99 4.47 -11.15 11.99
N ASN A 100 4.74 -9.86 12.11
CA ASN A 100 4.70 -9.06 13.32
C ASN A 100 4.11 -7.71 12.95
N ILE A 101 2.83 -7.54 13.27
CA ILE A 101 2.05 -6.35 12.90
C ILE A 101 1.75 -5.55 14.17
N ARG A 102 2.29 -4.34 14.27
CA ARG A 102 1.99 -3.44 15.37
C ARG A 102 0.70 -2.68 15.09
N VAL A 103 -0.30 -2.88 15.94
CA VAL A 103 -1.59 -2.20 15.92
C VAL A 103 -1.53 -0.98 16.84
N THR A 104 -1.77 0.20 16.29
CA THR A 104 -1.81 1.47 17.02
C THR A 104 -3.17 2.14 16.82
N PHE A 105 -3.80 2.59 17.91
CA PHE A 105 -4.96 3.46 17.84
C PHE A 105 -4.52 4.91 17.64
N ILE A 106 -5.20 5.62 16.74
CA ILE A 106 -5.03 7.03 16.46
C ILE A 106 -6.30 7.76 16.86
N GLU A 107 -6.10 8.82 17.65
CA GLU A 107 -7.16 9.69 18.15
C GLU A 107 -7.74 10.56 17.03
N CYS A 108 -9.02 10.91 17.15
CA CYS A 108 -9.72 11.69 16.12
C CYS A 108 -9.10 13.07 15.85
N ARG A 109 -8.52 13.70 16.88
CA ARG A 109 -7.90 15.03 16.80
C ARG A 109 -6.38 14.98 16.58
N ASN A 110 -5.82 13.81 16.32
CA ASN A 110 -4.40 13.67 16.07
C ASN A 110 -4.04 14.28 14.71
N GLU A 111 -3.06 15.18 14.66
CA GLU A 111 -2.62 15.83 13.41
C GLU A 111 -1.96 14.86 12.41
N LEU A 112 -1.48 13.70 12.89
CA LEU A 112 -0.91 12.63 12.07
C LEU A 112 -1.97 11.62 11.60
N ARG A 113 -3.26 11.86 11.90
CA ARG A 113 -4.36 11.04 11.38
C ARG A 113 -4.38 11.14 9.86
N ALA A 114 -4.41 9.99 9.19
CA ALA A 114 -4.60 9.95 7.75
C ALA A 114 -6.02 10.43 7.40
N PRO A 115 -6.20 11.14 6.27
CA PRO A 115 -7.55 11.51 5.81
C PRO A 115 -8.42 10.27 5.60
N LEU A 116 -9.74 10.46 5.64
CA LEU A 116 -10.71 9.38 5.47
C LEU A 116 -10.49 8.65 4.14
N ASN A 117 -10.57 7.32 4.17
CA ASN A 117 -10.42 6.40 3.03
C ASN A 117 -9.00 6.34 2.43
N CYS A 118 -7.97 6.82 3.12
CA CYS A 118 -6.58 6.71 2.69
C CYS A 118 -5.92 5.50 3.36
N LEU A 119 -5.52 4.49 2.58
CA LEU A 119 -4.81 3.32 3.12
C LEU A 119 -3.36 3.66 3.44
N GLN A 120 -2.74 4.56 2.68
CA GLN A 120 -1.42 5.12 2.94
C GLN A 120 -1.52 6.65 3.03
N TYR A 121 -0.71 7.26 3.89
CA TYR A 121 -0.67 8.71 4.07
C TYR A 121 0.75 9.21 4.25
N PHE A 122 1.15 10.13 3.38
CA PHE A 122 2.46 10.76 3.39
C PHE A 122 2.31 12.24 3.77
N ALA A 123 2.92 12.62 4.89
CA ALA A 123 2.87 13.98 5.42
C ALA A 123 4.14 14.79 5.13
N SER A 124 5.11 14.23 4.42
CA SER A 124 6.35 14.93 4.05
C SER A 124 6.18 15.67 2.72
N PRO A 125 6.85 16.83 2.53
CA PRO A 125 6.84 17.58 1.26
C PRO A 125 7.51 16.81 0.10
N SER A 126 8.29 15.79 0.39
CA SER A 126 8.82 14.89 -0.63
C SER A 126 8.93 13.50 -0.04
N GLY A 127 8.75 12.48 -0.85
CA GLY A 127 8.83 11.11 -0.40
C GLY A 127 8.69 10.13 -1.54
N GLN A 128 8.91 8.87 -1.21
CA GLN A 128 8.75 7.76 -2.12
C GLN A 128 7.57 6.93 -1.68
N PHE A 129 6.76 6.48 -2.63
CA PHE A 129 5.70 5.51 -2.39
C PHE A 129 5.76 4.38 -3.41
N GLU A 130 5.31 3.22 -2.95
CA GLU A 130 5.46 1.95 -3.66
C GLU A 130 4.15 1.18 -3.58
N SER A 131 3.91 0.34 -4.59
CA SER A 131 2.86 -0.66 -4.53
C SER A 131 3.15 -1.71 -3.45
N PHE A 132 2.12 -2.34 -2.91
CA PHE A 132 2.31 -3.52 -2.05
C PHE A 132 3.08 -4.62 -2.77
N ASN A 133 3.99 -5.27 -2.02
CA ASN A 133 4.89 -6.32 -2.50
C ASN A 133 5.94 -5.81 -3.51
N TYR A 134 6.29 -4.52 -3.46
CA TYR A 134 7.35 -3.93 -4.28
C TYR A 134 8.72 -4.55 -3.97
N VAL A 135 9.51 -4.86 -5.00
CA VAL A 135 10.90 -5.32 -4.88
C VAL A 135 11.82 -4.47 -5.77
N ASP A 136 12.99 -4.08 -5.26
CA ASP A 136 14.00 -3.38 -6.08
C ASP A 136 14.49 -4.29 -7.21
N ALA A 137 14.62 -3.76 -8.43
CA ALA A 137 15.13 -4.48 -9.61
C ALA A 137 16.51 -5.13 -9.38
N ASN A 138 17.34 -4.55 -8.50
CA ASN A 138 18.63 -5.13 -8.10
C ASN A 138 18.46 -6.45 -7.32
N GLN A 139 17.34 -6.66 -6.63
CA GLN A 139 17.01 -7.91 -5.93
C GLN A 139 16.32 -8.93 -6.85
N ILE A 140 15.74 -8.50 -7.96
CA ILE A 140 15.16 -9.39 -8.99
C ILE A 140 16.25 -10.19 -9.73
N GLN A 141 17.41 -9.59 -9.98
CA GLN A 141 18.58 -10.25 -10.59
C GLN A 141 19.12 -11.43 -9.76
N VAL A 142 18.83 -11.49 -8.46
CA VAL A 142 19.22 -12.61 -7.58
C VAL A 142 18.19 -13.75 -7.66
N ALA A 143 16.91 -13.42 -7.80
CA ALA A 143 15.82 -14.39 -7.91
C ALA A 143 15.73 -15.06 -9.29
N SER A 144 16.20 -14.40 -10.36
CA SER A 144 16.21 -14.92 -11.74
C SER A 144 17.22 -16.04 -12.00
N SER A 145 18.04 -16.43 -11.01
CA SER A 145 19.03 -17.49 -11.14
C SER A 145 18.59 -18.87 -10.62
N ALA A 146 17.41 -18.97 -9.98
CA ALA A 146 17.03 -20.19 -9.26
C ALA A 146 15.58 -20.68 -9.39
N LEU A 147 14.66 -19.96 -10.04
CA LEU A 147 13.28 -20.42 -10.19
C LEU A 147 12.75 -20.01 -11.57
N GLU A 148 11.84 -20.84 -12.11
CA GLU A 148 11.11 -20.55 -13.35
C GLU A 148 10.58 -19.11 -13.34
N GLU A 149 10.55 -18.51 -14.52
CA GLU A 149 10.24 -17.12 -14.88
C GLU A 149 8.89 -16.54 -14.36
N THR A 150 8.21 -17.24 -13.46
CA THR A 150 6.86 -16.99 -12.95
C THR A 150 6.81 -16.31 -11.57
N ASP A 151 7.91 -16.29 -10.80
CA ASP A 151 7.91 -15.82 -9.40
C ASP A 151 8.63 -14.47 -9.17
N ALA A 152 8.91 -13.71 -10.24
CA ALA A 152 9.45 -12.35 -10.10
C ALA A 152 8.40 -11.47 -9.40
N TYR A 153 8.60 -11.20 -8.10
CA TYR A 153 7.70 -10.42 -7.24
C TYR A 153 6.97 -9.31 -7.99
N THR A 154 5.64 -9.43 -8.07
CA THR A 154 4.74 -8.50 -8.76
C THR A 154 3.89 -7.73 -7.75
N TYR A 155 3.24 -6.66 -8.21
CA TYR A 155 2.18 -6.02 -7.44
C TYR A 155 1.04 -7.00 -7.17
N LEU A 156 0.35 -6.81 -6.04
CA LEU A 156 -0.77 -7.67 -5.67
C LEU A 156 -1.98 -7.43 -6.57
N ASN A 157 -2.65 -8.54 -6.93
CA ASN A 157 -3.94 -8.53 -7.60
C ASN A 157 -5.07 -8.13 -6.64
N ASN A 158 -6.20 -7.71 -7.21
CA ASN A 158 -7.42 -7.36 -6.50
C ASN A 158 -7.22 -6.23 -5.46
N MET A 159 -6.31 -5.32 -5.76
CA MET A 159 -6.05 -4.16 -4.91
C MET A 159 -6.86 -2.97 -5.41
N ASP A 160 -7.44 -2.21 -4.48
CA ASP A 160 -8.05 -0.91 -4.77
C ASP A 160 -7.87 -0.04 -3.53
N TYR A 161 -6.86 0.83 -3.55
CA TYR A 161 -6.56 1.67 -2.41
C TYR A 161 -6.08 3.06 -2.82
N ALA A 162 -6.39 4.03 -1.95
CA ALA A 162 -5.92 5.39 -2.06
C ALA A 162 -4.66 5.61 -1.23
N ILE A 163 -3.72 6.33 -1.82
CA ILE A 163 -2.51 6.87 -1.22
C ILE A 163 -2.70 8.39 -1.20
N CYS A 164 -2.68 8.97 -0.01
CA CYS A 164 -2.94 10.38 0.17
C CYS A 164 -1.67 11.12 0.56
N PHE A 165 -1.55 12.35 0.08
CA PHE A 165 -0.42 13.22 0.39
C PHE A 165 -0.93 14.48 1.07
N ARG A 166 -0.25 14.88 2.14
CA ARG A 166 -0.57 16.14 2.83
C ARG A 166 -0.23 17.31 1.92
N LYS A 167 -1.18 18.23 1.76
CA LYS A 167 -0.94 19.48 1.06
C LYS A 167 -0.23 20.45 1.99
N GLU A 168 1.03 20.71 1.72
CA GLU A 168 1.85 21.64 2.50
C GLU A 168 1.46 23.10 2.22
N ALA A 169 1.55 23.95 3.24
CA ALA A 169 1.25 25.37 3.10
C ALA A 169 2.20 26.02 2.08
N GLY A 170 1.64 26.77 1.12
CA GLY A 170 2.40 27.42 0.05
C GLY A 170 2.62 26.57 -1.21
N PHE A 171 2.18 25.30 -1.21
CA PHE A 171 2.29 24.42 -2.37
C PHE A 171 0.93 24.20 -3.04
N CYS A 172 0.86 24.51 -4.35
CA CYS A 172 -0.36 24.38 -5.15
C CYS A 172 -0.38 23.14 -6.04
N THR A 173 0.77 22.49 -6.22
CA THR A 173 0.95 21.38 -7.15
C THR A 173 1.76 20.26 -6.53
N GLN A 174 1.57 19.04 -7.01
CA GLN A 174 2.37 17.87 -6.66
C GLN A 174 2.93 17.25 -7.93
N THR A 175 4.24 17.00 -7.97
CA THR A 175 4.87 16.31 -9.10
C THR A 175 5.19 14.86 -8.75
N TYR A 176 4.87 13.94 -9.66
CA TYR A 176 5.19 12.52 -9.56
C TYR A 176 6.22 12.16 -10.62
N THR A 177 7.30 11.49 -10.21
CA THR A 177 8.38 11.06 -11.08
C THR A 177 8.82 9.64 -10.76
N VAL A 178 9.51 9.01 -11.70
CA VAL A 178 10.08 7.66 -11.57
C VAL A 178 11.59 7.76 -11.75
N ASN A 179 12.35 7.00 -10.97
CA ASN A 179 13.78 6.82 -11.19
C ASN A 179 14.03 5.57 -12.04
N THR A 180 14.14 5.75 -13.34
CA THR A 180 14.20 4.66 -14.33
C THR A 180 15.46 3.81 -14.25
N THR A 181 16.52 4.27 -13.58
CA THR A 181 17.80 3.55 -13.50
C THR A 181 17.74 2.38 -12.53
N TYR A 182 16.88 2.47 -11.51
CA TYR A 182 16.80 1.47 -10.44
C TYR A 182 15.37 0.93 -10.28
N THR A 183 14.37 1.72 -10.63
CA THR A 183 12.98 1.45 -10.28
C THR A 183 12.06 1.80 -11.44
N PRO A 184 12.01 0.99 -12.52
CA PRO A 184 11.15 1.26 -13.65
C PRO A 184 9.67 1.24 -13.24
N PHE A 185 8.83 1.99 -13.95
CA PHE A 185 7.37 1.93 -13.82
C PHE A 185 6.86 0.75 -14.64
N ALA A 186 5.99 -0.09 -14.07
CA ALA A 186 5.38 -1.17 -14.83
C ALA A 186 4.00 -1.54 -14.27
N LEU A 187 2.99 -1.42 -15.13
CA LEU A 187 1.62 -1.85 -14.89
C LEU A 187 1.05 -2.39 -16.20
N ILE A 188 1.07 -3.70 -16.39
CA ILE A 188 0.75 -4.30 -17.68
C ILE A 188 -0.69 -4.78 -17.71
N ASN A 189 -1.46 -4.27 -18.67
CA ASN A 189 -2.83 -4.74 -18.90
C ASN A 189 -2.83 -5.82 -19.98
N VAL A 190 -3.36 -6.98 -19.64
CA VAL A 190 -3.58 -8.10 -20.56
C VAL A 190 -5.08 -8.30 -20.83
N ALA A 191 -5.43 -8.66 -22.05
CA ALA A 191 -6.76 -9.10 -22.42
C ALA A 191 -7.06 -10.50 -21.84
N PRO A 192 -8.34 -10.94 -21.81
CA PRO A 192 -8.72 -12.26 -21.30
C PRO A 192 -8.05 -13.45 -22.01
N ASN A 193 -7.58 -13.26 -23.25
CA ASN A 193 -6.83 -14.24 -24.03
C ASN A 193 -5.33 -14.28 -23.69
N GLY A 194 -4.87 -13.47 -22.73
CA GLY A 194 -3.47 -13.36 -22.30
C GLY A 194 -2.60 -12.42 -23.15
N SER A 195 -3.10 -11.85 -24.24
CA SER A 195 -2.31 -10.90 -25.05
C SER A 195 -2.28 -9.51 -24.41
N PRO A 196 -1.18 -8.75 -24.49
CA PRO A 196 -1.15 -7.38 -24.00
C PRO A 196 -2.13 -6.49 -24.78
N LEU A 197 -2.76 -5.52 -24.11
CA LEU A 197 -3.72 -4.60 -24.75
C LEU A 197 -3.05 -3.59 -25.70
N PHE A 198 -1.77 -3.31 -25.48
CA PHE A 198 -0.95 -2.40 -26.27
C PHE A 198 0.53 -2.77 -26.11
N ASP A 199 1.42 -2.10 -26.85
CA ASP A 199 2.87 -2.32 -26.76
C ASP A 199 3.38 -2.14 -25.33
N THR A 200 3.87 -3.23 -24.73
CA THR A 200 4.33 -3.30 -23.35
C THR A 200 5.62 -2.52 -23.11
N THR A 201 6.29 -2.06 -24.16
CA THR A 201 7.50 -1.20 -24.08
C THR A 201 7.17 0.30 -24.03
N THR A 202 5.88 0.65 -24.00
CA THR A 202 5.42 2.04 -24.04
C THR A 202 4.55 2.39 -22.84
N ALA A 203 4.33 3.69 -22.66
CA ALA A 203 3.34 4.22 -21.74
C ALA A 203 1.91 3.95 -22.22
N GLY A 204 1.09 3.51 -21.26
CA GLY A 204 -0.35 3.42 -21.36
C GLY A 204 -1.02 4.57 -20.61
N THR A 205 -2.00 5.20 -21.26
CA THR A 205 -2.76 6.30 -20.65
C THR A 205 -4.23 6.18 -21.01
N GLY A 206 -5.09 6.47 -20.03
CA GLY A 206 -6.53 6.56 -20.20
C GLY A 206 -7.23 5.20 -20.23
N LEU A 207 -8.55 5.25 -20.45
CA LEU A 207 -9.44 4.10 -20.29
C LEU A 207 -9.21 2.97 -21.30
N LEU A 208 -8.71 3.29 -22.50
CA LEU A 208 -8.52 2.28 -23.55
C LEU A 208 -7.28 1.42 -23.31
N LYS A 209 -6.17 2.03 -22.86
CA LYS A 209 -4.92 1.31 -22.59
C LYS A 209 -4.86 0.75 -21.17
N CYS A 210 -5.48 1.44 -20.20
CA CYS A 210 -5.46 1.09 -18.77
C CYS A 210 -6.87 0.82 -18.21
N PRO A 211 -7.65 -0.12 -18.78
CA PRO A 211 -9.00 -0.42 -18.33
C PRO A 211 -9.04 -1.21 -17.01
N PHE A 212 -8.03 -2.05 -16.74
CA PHE A 212 -8.05 -3.00 -15.64
C PHE A 212 -7.09 -2.60 -14.52
N ASP A 213 -5.80 -2.56 -14.83
CA ASP A 213 -4.74 -2.24 -13.89
C ASP A 213 -4.23 -0.83 -14.18
N TYR A 214 -4.28 0.04 -13.17
CA TYR A 214 -3.86 1.41 -13.36
C TYR A 214 -3.46 2.08 -12.05
N LEU A 215 -2.57 3.05 -12.20
CA LEU A 215 -2.38 4.10 -11.22
C LEU A 215 -3.11 5.35 -11.70
N LEU A 216 -3.97 5.89 -10.84
CA LEU A 216 -4.66 7.16 -11.09
C LEU A 216 -3.89 8.28 -10.41
N LEU A 217 -3.34 9.21 -11.20
CA LEU A 217 -2.67 10.42 -10.73
C LEU A 217 -3.28 11.64 -11.45
N SER A 218 -3.58 12.72 -10.73
CA SER A 218 -4.20 13.92 -11.33
C SER A 218 -5.45 13.62 -12.18
N GLY A 219 -6.20 12.56 -11.83
CA GLY A 219 -7.38 12.10 -12.60
C GLY A 219 -7.05 11.31 -13.88
N ILE A 220 -5.79 11.03 -14.17
CA ILE A 220 -5.31 10.31 -15.35
C ILE A 220 -4.96 8.87 -14.96
N ARG A 221 -5.52 7.89 -15.67
CA ARG A 221 -5.13 6.47 -15.52
C ARG A 221 -3.85 6.20 -16.29
N LEU A 222 -2.86 5.63 -15.62
CA LEU A 222 -1.52 5.38 -16.12
C LEU A 222 -1.19 3.89 -15.96
N CYS A 223 -0.59 3.32 -16.99
CA CYS A 223 -0.12 1.95 -17.05
C CYS A 223 0.99 1.83 -18.11
N GLY A 224 1.44 0.62 -18.45
CA GLY A 224 2.57 0.40 -19.35
C GLY A 224 3.90 0.37 -18.60
N SER A 225 5.00 0.56 -19.33
CA SER A 225 6.38 0.49 -18.79
C SER A 225 7.05 1.85 -18.54
N HIS A 226 6.30 2.94 -18.75
CA HIS A 226 6.75 4.29 -18.49
C HIS A 226 5.63 5.08 -17.81
N LEU A 227 5.99 5.84 -16.77
CA LEU A 227 5.10 6.85 -16.20
C LEU A 227 5.08 8.03 -17.16
N ASN A 228 4.03 8.14 -17.96
CA ASN A 228 3.87 9.24 -18.88
C ASN A 228 2.37 9.53 -19.07
N PRO A 229 1.89 10.76 -18.79
CA PRO A 229 0.49 11.12 -18.98
C PRO A 229 0.13 11.40 -20.45
N PHE A 230 1.09 11.24 -21.36
CA PHE A 230 1.04 11.32 -22.82
C PHE A 230 -0.14 12.12 -23.40
N ALA A 231 0.13 13.36 -23.81
CA ALA A 231 -0.78 14.16 -24.61
C ALA A 231 -0.59 13.90 -26.12
N VAL A 232 -1.54 14.35 -26.94
CA VAL A 232 -1.39 14.39 -28.41
C VAL A 232 -0.08 15.12 -28.75
N ASN A 233 0.84 14.44 -29.45
CA ASN A 233 2.19 14.90 -29.87
C ASN A 233 3.37 14.68 -28.90
N GLN A 234 3.21 13.92 -27.81
CA GLN A 234 4.36 13.42 -27.05
C GLN A 234 4.82 12.05 -27.59
N SER A 235 5.91 11.48 -27.08
CA SER A 235 6.33 10.10 -27.37
C SER A 235 6.05 9.21 -26.16
N PRO A 236 5.46 8.01 -26.32
CA PRO A 236 5.11 7.16 -25.18
C PRO A 236 6.30 6.31 -24.70
N ASN A 237 7.48 6.46 -25.30
CA ASN A 237 8.65 5.60 -25.09
C ASN A 237 9.58 6.09 -23.97
N TYR A 238 9.16 7.10 -23.22
CA TYR A 238 9.97 7.73 -22.17
C TYR A 238 9.08 8.16 -21.01
N ASP A 239 9.62 8.17 -19.80
CA ASP A 239 8.95 8.71 -18.63
C ASP A 239 8.81 10.23 -18.73
N THR A 240 7.69 10.75 -18.23
CA THR A 240 7.40 12.18 -18.16
C THR A 240 6.69 12.47 -16.83
N PRO A 241 7.11 13.51 -16.08
CA PRO A 241 6.48 13.85 -14.81
C PRO A 241 4.97 14.06 -14.94
N VAL A 242 4.23 13.58 -13.96
CA VAL A 242 2.79 13.86 -13.84
C VAL A 242 2.63 14.97 -12.79
N ILE A 243 2.02 16.07 -13.20
CA ILE A 243 1.79 17.24 -12.32
C ILE A 243 0.31 17.27 -11.94
N ASP A 244 0.04 17.08 -10.66
CA ASP A 244 -1.30 17.21 -10.08
C ASP A 244 -1.53 18.64 -9.58
N ILE A 245 -2.55 19.28 -10.15
CA ILE A 245 -2.95 20.67 -9.86
C ILE A 245 -4.31 20.72 -9.16
N SER A 246 -4.77 19.59 -8.60
CA SER A 246 -6.08 19.49 -7.98
C SER A 246 -6.23 20.46 -6.80
N SER A 247 -7.41 21.08 -6.71
CA SER A 247 -7.74 21.98 -5.60
C SER A 247 -7.95 21.23 -4.29
N GLY A 248 -8.31 19.94 -4.37
CA GLY A 248 -8.51 19.04 -3.23
C GLY A 248 -7.21 18.46 -2.65
N PRO A 249 -7.30 17.45 -1.77
CA PRO A 249 -6.13 16.69 -1.36
C PRO A 249 -5.49 15.98 -2.56
N PHE A 250 -4.17 15.86 -2.55
CA PHE A 250 -3.46 15.06 -3.54
C PHE A 250 -3.67 13.58 -3.22
N ILE A 251 -4.23 12.84 -4.17
CA ILE A 251 -4.55 11.42 -4.01
C ILE A 251 -4.06 10.65 -5.23
N ALA A 252 -3.27 9.62 -4.98
CA ALA A 252 -3.02 8.56 -5.94
C ALA A 252 -3.94 7.37 -5.63
N ARG A 253 -4.54 6.75 -6.65
CA ARG A 253 -5.31 5.51 -6.46
C ARG A 253 -4.69 4.39 -7.26
N PHE A 254 -4.37 3.29 -6.60
CA PHE A 254 -3.83 2.09 -7.23
C PHE A 254 -4.93 1.04 -7.32
N SER A 255 -5.20 0.56 -8.53
CA SER A 255 -6.27 -0.41 -8.80
C SER A 255 -5.75 -1.53 -9.68
N THR A 256 -5.99 -2.78 -9.27
CA THR A 256 -5.60 -3.99 -10.01
C THR A 256 -6.74 -5.00 -10.02
N ASN A 257 -6.87 -5.73 -11.12
CA ASN A 257 -7.87 -6.76 -11.31
C ASN A 257 -7.39 -8.12 -10.76
N ASN A 258 -8.07 -9.21 -11.15
CA ASN A 258 -7.72 -10.58 -10.78
C ASN A 258 -6.88 -11.33 -11.84
N ALA A 259 -6.47 -10.65 -12.92
CA ALA A 259 -5.75 -11.25 -14.04
C ALA A 259 -4.26 -11.42 -13.72
N ILE A 260 -3.46 -11.81 -14.71
CA ILE A 260 -2.01 -11.98 -14.53
C ILE A 260 -1.42 -10.64 -14.10
N ALA A 261 -0.87 -10.59 -12.88
CA ALA A 261 -0.16 -9.42 -12.39
C ALA A 261 0.98 -9.09 -13.37
N GLY A 262 1.05 -7.84 -13.80
CA GLY A 262 2.11 -7.35 -14.65
C GLY A 262 3.48 -7.58 -14.01
N ARG A 263 4.47 -7.92 -14.84
CA ARG A 263 5.87 -8.03 -14.42
C ARG A 263 6.40 -6.62 -14.16
N VAL A 264 7.10 -6.46 -13.04
CA VAL A 264 7.89 -5.26 -12.66
C VAL A 264 7.07 -4.10 -12.07
N ASN A 265 7.75 -3.26 -11.30
CA ASN A 265 7.25 -2.60 -10.10
C ASN A 265 6.87 -1.12 -10.31
N THR A 266 6.36 -0.44 -9.28
CA THR A 266 6.14 1.01 -9.34
C THR A 266 6.68 1.65 -8.06
N LEU A 267 7.84 2.31 -8.16
CA LEU A 267 8.31 3.31 -7.20
C LEU A 267 8.00 4.67 -7.79
N LEU A 268 7.29 5.51 -7.03
CA LEU A 268 7.03 6.87 -7.43
C LEU A 268 7.58 7.82 -6.38
N LEU A 269 8.47 8.69 -6.84
CA LEU A 269 8.91 9.83 -6.06
C LEU A 269 7.84 10.92 -6.22
N ALA A 270 7.15 11.20 -5.13
CA ALA A 270 6.35 12.41 -5.00
C ALA A 270 7.28 13.53 -4.54
N THR A 271 7.41 14.58 -5.35
CA THR A 271 8.11 15.82 -4.97
C THR A 271 7.07 16.95 -5.01
N VAL A 272 6.80 17.56 -3.87
CA VAL A 272 5.97 18.78 -3.77
C VAL A 272 6.85 20.00 -4.08
#